data_AF-A0A6A6DSK0-F1
#
_entry.id   AF-A0A6A6DSK0-F1
#
_cell.length_a   1.000
_cell.length_b   1.000
_cell.length_c   1.000
_cell.angle_alpha   90.00
_cell.angle_beta   90.00
_cell.angle_gamma   90.00
#
_symmetry.space_group_name_H-M   'P 1'
#
loop_
_entity.id
_entity.type
_entity.pdbx_description
1 polymer ?
#
loop_
_entity_poly.entity_id
_entity_poly.type
_entity_poly.pdbx_seq_one_letter_code
_entity_poly.pdbx_strand_id
1 'polypeptide(L)'
;MASESYQDTDVTVIIQKPSVQNAVPSQFKVVKQYEPRGEWTLHRLDSSTSFMCGRCSKQKTAKLVAIRHNRWDDICCNACYGQLLSKE
;
A
#
# COMPACT_ATOMS: atom_id res chain seq x y z
N MET A 1 -47.07 -6.79 -37.68
CA MET A 1 -47.09 -7.56 -36.41
C MET A 1 -45.88 -8.48 -36.40
N ALA A 2 -45.12 -8.45 -35.30
CA ALA A 2 -44.04 -9.35 -34.87
C ALA A 2 -42.80 -9.46 -35.79
N SER A 3 -41.55 -9.57 -35.32
CA SER A 3 -40.92 -9.35 -34.02
C SER A 3 -39.41 -9.56 -34.24
N GLU A 4 -38.61 -8.67 -33.67
CA GLU A 4 -37.34 -8.95 -32.98
C GLU A 4 -36.16 -9.52 -33.79
N SER A 5 -35.33 -8.60 -34.31
CA SER A 5 -33.95 -8.87 -34.66
C SER A 5 -33.08 -8.84 -33.39
N TYR A 6 -32.50 -10.00 -33.09
CA TYR A 6 -31.52 -10.22 -32.03
C TYR A 6 -30.17 -9.65 -32.49
N GLN A 7 -29.69 -8.58 -31.85
CA GLN A 7 -28.33 -8.10 -32.03
C GLN A 7 -27.64 -8.01 -30.67
N ASP A 8 -26.87 -9.07 -30.42
CA ASP A 8 -25.52 -9.09 -29.88
C ASP A 8 -25.21 -8.00 -28.83
N THR A 9 -25.39 -8.39 -27.57
CA THR A 9 -24.91 -7.66 -26.41
C THR A 9 -23.38 -7.58 -26.45
N ASP A 10 -22.86 -6.39 -26.76
CA ASP A 10 -21.50 -5.99 -26.42
C ASP A 10 -21.37 -5.96 -24.89
N VAL A 11 -21.14 -7.14 -24.29
CA VAL A 11 -20.66 -7.24 -22.93
C VAL A 11 -19.23 -6.76 -22.98
N THR A 12 -19.06 -5.44 -22.85
CA THR A 12 -17.78 -4.84 -22.50
C THR A 12 -17.32 -5.53 -21.23
N VAL A 13 -16.42 -6.51 -21.38
CA VAL A 13 -15.73 -7.16 -20.28
C VAL A 13 -14.94 -6.06 -19.60
N ILE A 14 -15.54 -5.47 -18.57
CA ILE A 14 -14.83 -4.65 -17.60
C ILE A 14 -13.81 -5.62 -17.00
N ILE A 15 -12.60 -5.62 -17.55
CA ILE A 15 -11.42 -6.11 -16.88
C ILE A 15 -11.32 -5.22 -15.65
N GLN A 16 -11.98 -5.65 -14.57
CA GLN A 16 -11.63 -5.20 -13.25
C GLN A 16 -10.17 -5.63 -13.12
N LYS A 17 -9.25 -4.69 -13.40
CA LYS A 17 -7.88 -4.77 -12.88
C LYS A 17 -8.08 -5.21 -11.45
N PRO A 18 -7.53 -6.36 -11.02
CA PRO A 18 -7.66 -6.77 -9.63
C PRO A 18 -7.18 -5.56 -8.85
N SER A 19 -8.10 -4.99 -8.05
CA SER A 19 -7.76 -3.99 -7.07
C SER A 19 -6.70 -4.66 -6.24
N VAL A 20 -5.44 -4.31 -6.52
CA VAL A 20 -4.27 -4.87 -5.84
C VAL A 20 -4.40 -4.36 -4.42
N GLN A 21 -5.15 -5.10 -3.61
CA GLN A 21 -5.02 -5.08 -2.18
C GLN A 21 -3.55 -5.43 -2.00
N ASN A 22 -2.71 -4.41 -1.79
CA ASN A 22 -1.27 -4.57 -1.71
C ASN A 22 -1.02 -5.54 -0.57
N ALA A 23 -0.86 -6.82 -0.92
CA ALA A 23 -0.66 -7.87 0.03
C ALA A 23 0.58 -7.48 0.81
N VAL A 24 0.44 -7.41 2.13
CA VAL A 24 1.58 -7.14 3.00
C VAL A 24 2.63 -8.21 2.66
N PRO A 25 3.84 -7.84 2.21
CA PRO A 25 4.85 -8.82 1.89
C PRO A 25 5.09 -9.71 3.11
N SER A 26 5.27 -11.02 2.90
CA SER A 26 5.36 -12.02 3.99
C SER A 26 6.48 -11.72 5.00
N GLN A 27 7.51 -10.98 4.60
CA GLN A 27 8.59 -10.50 5.46
C GLN A 27 8.17 -9.38 6.45
N PHE A 28 7.05 -8.71 6.21
CA PHE A 28 6.50 -7.64 7.04
C PHE A 28 5.30 -8.16 7.84
N LYS A 29 5.56 -8.93 8.90
CA LYS A 29 4.51 -9.36 9.82
C LYS A 29 4.06 -8.18 10.70
N VAL A 30 2.98 -7.50 10.30
CA VAL A 30 2.42 -6.35 11.03
C VAL A 30 1.68 -6.82 12.28
N VAL A 31 2.07 -6.29 13.44
CA VAL A 31 1.39 -6.53 14.73
C VAL A 31 0.51 -5.38 15.16
N LYS A 32 0.76 -4.17 14.62
CA LYS A 32 -0.05 -2.99 14.91
C LYS A 32 -0.02 -2.03 13.74
N GLN A 33 -1.19 -1.53 13.38
CA GLN A 33 -1.35 -0.37 12.51
C GLN A 33 -1.73 0.84 13.37
N TYR A 34 -1.11 1.98 13.12
CA TYR A 34 -1.47 3.25 13.75
C TYR A 34 -2.45 4.02 12.86
N GLU A 35 -3.12 5.02 13.43
CA GLU A 35 -3.99 5.91 12.66
C GLU A 35 -3.23 6.57 11.50
N PRO A 36 -3.81 6.60 10.29
CA PRO A 36 -3.24 7.29 9.15
C PRO A 36 -3.03 8.79 9.44
N ARG A 37 -1.96 9.34 8.90
CA ARG A 37 -1.66 10.78 8.90
C ARG A 37 -1.43 11.23 7.47
N GLY A 38 -2.42 11.92 6.92
CA GLY A 38 -2.46 12.24 5.49
C GLY A 38 -2.40 10.95 4.67
N GLU A 39 -1.41 10.86 3.79
CA GLU A 39 -1.23 9.70 2.91
C GLU A 39 -0.36 8.59 3.52
N TRP A 40 0.09 8.77 4.76
CA TRP A 40 1.05 7.86 5.41
C TRP A 40 0.41 7.12 6.58
N THR A 41 0.67 5.82 6.64
CA THR A 41 0.27 4.98 7.77
C THR A 41 1.51 4.35 8.39
N LEU A 42 1.67 4.49 9.71
CA LEU A 42 2.74 3.82 10.44
C LEU A 42 2.30 2.41 10.83
N HIS A 43 3.18 1.43 10.63
CA HIS A 43 2.99 0.05 11.02
C HIS A 43 4.12 -0.40 11.94
N ARG A 44 3.76 -1.16 12.98
CA ARG A 44 4.68 -1.92 13.82
C ARG A 44 4.73 -3.36 13.36
N LEU A 45 5.94 -3.85 13.18
CA LEU A 45 6.26 -5.22 12.82
C LEU A 45 6.55 -6.06 14.07
N ASP A 46 6.31 -7.36 13.97
CA ASP A 46 6.58 -8.35 15.02
C ASP A 46 8.08 -8.41 15.36
N SER A 47 8.90 -8.47 14.31
CA SER A 47 10.36 -8.56 14.39
C SER A 47 11.01 -7.37 13.68
N SER A 48 12.31 -7.18 13.94
CA SER A 48 13.09 -6.16 13.23
C SER A 48 13.36 -6.66 11.81
N THR A 49 12.72 -6.04 10.82
CA THR A 49 12.86 -6.41 9.41
C THR A 49 13.81 -5.45 8.72
N SER A 50 14.66 -5.98 7.83
CA SER A 50 15.51 -5.18 6.97
C SER A 50 14.73 -4.71 5.73
N PHE A 51 14.81 -3.42 5.43
CA PHE A 51 14.16 -2.81 4.27
C PHE A 51 14.97 -1.63 3.74
N MET A 52 14.72 -1.25 2.48
CA MET A 52 15.25 -0.01 1.92
C MET A 52 14.24 1.10 2.12
N CYS A 53 14.65 2.22 2.72
CA CYS A 53 13.78 3.39 2.85
C CYS A 53 13.73 4.15 1.53
N GLY A 54 12.55 4.27 0.92
CA GLY A 54 12.36 4.97 -0.36
C GLY A 54 12.68 6.47 -0.33
N ARG A 55 12.76 7.09 0.85
CA ARG A 55 13.08 8.53 1.00
C ARG A 55 14.57 8.81 1.15
N CYS A 56 15.26 8.06 2.01
CA CYS A 56 16.70 8.28 2.28
C CYS A 56 17.62 7.29 1.56
N SER A 57 17.06 6.34 0.83
CA SER A 57 17.75 5.30 0.04
C SER A 57 18.78 4.49 0.83
N LYS A 58 18.65 4.46 2.17
CA LYS A 58 19.51 3.68 3.06
C LYS A 58 18.79 2.41 3.47
N GLN A 59 19.53 1.31 3.57
CA GLN A 59 19.06 0.11 4.23
C GLN A 59 18.85 0.38 5.72
N LYS A 60 17.74 -0.12 6.25
CA LYS A 60 17.30 0.04 7.64
C LYS A 60 16.86 -1.30 8.16
N THR A 61 17.15 -1.56 9.43
CA THR A 61 16.61 -2.70 10.16
C THR A 61 15.83 -2.15 11.33
N ALA A 62 14.50 -2.29 11.32
CA ALA A 62 13.64 -1.72 12.35
C ALA A 62 12.32 -2.48 12.47
N LYS A 63 11.62 -2.25 13.59
CA LYS A 63 10.25 -2.74 13.83
C LYS A 63 9.17 -1.75 13.42
N LEU A 64 9.55 -0.57 12.93
CA LEU A 64 8.62 0.49 12.55
C LEU A 64 8.88 0.91 11.11
N VAL A 65 7.82 0.86 10.30
CA VAL A 65 7.82 1.24 8.90
C VAL A 65 6.58 2.06 8.62
N ALA A 66 6.72 3.15 7.88
CA ALA A 66 5.60 3.91 7.37
C ALA A 66 5.39 3.57 5.91
N ILE A 67 4.15 3.36 5.48
CA ILE A 67 3.80 3.12 4.08
C ILE A 67 2.93 4.27 3.57
N ARG A 68 3.05 4.59 2.28
CA ARG A 68 2.22 5.60 1.63
C ARG A 68 1.07 4.94 0.86
N HIS A 69 -0.15 5.46 0.97
CA HIS A 69 -1.35 4.93 0.27
C HIS A 69 -1.56 3.42 0.45
N ASN A 70 -1.19 2.87 1.61
CA ASN A 70 -1.19 1.43 1.86
C ASN A 70 -0.38 0.61 0.82
N ARG A 71 0.65 1.20 0.21
CA ARG A 71 1.57 0.54 -0.71
C ARG A 71 2.86 0.17 0.00
N TRP A 72 3.14 -1.13 0.10
CA TRP A 72 4.36 -1.65 0.72
C TRP A 72 5.62 -1.46 -0.13
N ASP A 73 5.46 -1.08 -1.40
CA ASP A 73 6.55 -0.63 -2.27
C ASP A 73 7.05 0.78 -1.88
N ASP A 74 6.16 1.61 -1.33
CA ASP A 74 6.45 2.98 -0.88
C ASP A 74 6.69 3.01 0.63
N ILE A 75 7.73 2.30 1.07
CA ILE A 75 8.13 2.20 2.48
C ILE A 75 9.12 3.30 2.89
N CYS A 76 8.89 3.86 4.07
CA CYS A 76 9.67 4.92 4.68
C CYS A 76 10.07 4.52 6.11
N CYS A 77 11.29 4.89 6.52
CA CYS A 77 11.74 4.64 7.88
C CYS A 77 11.11 5.64 8.86
N ASN A 78 11.00 5.25 10.13
CA ASN A 78 10.38 6.08 11.17
C ASN A 78 11.00 7.49 11.29
N ALA A 79 12.32 7.64 11.12
CA ALA A 79 12.97 8.95 11.17
C ALA A 79 12.55 9.87 10.00
N CYS A 80 12.53 9.32 8.79
CA CYS A 80 12.08 10.06 7.61
C CYS A 80 10.57 10.34 7.66
N TYR A 81 9.78 9.45 8.25
CA TYR A 81 8.37 9.66 8.52
C TYR A 81 8.15 10.81 9.51
N GLY A 82 8.86 10.83 10.64
CA GLY A 82 8.80 11.94 11.60
C GLY A 82 9.13 13.29 10.96
N GLN A 83 10.16 13.34 10.10
CA GLN A 83 10.49 14.54 9.32
C GLN A 83 9.44 14.95 8.28
N LEU A 84 8.57 14.04 7.81
CA LEU A 84 7.42 14.41 6.96
C LEU A 84 6.37 15.10 7.82
N LEU A 85 6.01 14.49 8.94
CA LEU A 85 4.99 15.02 9.85
C LEU A 85 5.36 16.37 10.46
N SER A 86 6.65 16.65 10.69
CA SER A 86 7.09 17.95 11.23
C SER A 86 7.01 19.10 10.21
N LYS A 87 6.78 18.79 8.92
CA LYS A 87 6.68 19.79 7.86
C LYS A 87 5.23 20.04 7.41
N GLU A 88 4.27 19.30 7.99
CA GLU A 88 2.83 19.47 7.79
C GLU A 88 2.23 20.49 8.77
#